data_AF-A0A645BEM8-F1
#
_entry.id   AF-A0A645BEM8-F1
#
_cell.length_a   1.000
_cell.length_b   1.000
_cell.length_c   1.000
_cell.angle_alpha   90.00
_cell.angle_beta   90.00
_cell.angle_gamma   90.00
#
_symmetry.space_group_name_H-M   'P 1'
#
loop_
_entity.id
_entity.type
_entity.pdbx_description
1 polymer ?
#
loop_
_entity_poly.entity_id
_entity_poly.type
_entity_poly.pdbx_seq_one_letter_code
_entity_poly.pdbx_strand_id
1 'polypeptide(L)'
;MKNKKIISLVVIGTFLLGFAAIINNKQKEEAKVDSNIYSESNYKDKVNPLSKEYAIKILEAEYGDYISVSKEDIKKVGEEYIVDVVFKEESEDVGEHDHSLGVHKINIYTGELMLPN
;
A
#
# COMPACT_ATOMS: atom_id res chain seq x y z
N MET A 1 -26.96 56.05 36.00
CA MET A 1 -25.95 55.02 35.67
C MET A 1 -26.42 53.58 35.94
N LYS A 2 -27.63 53.17 35.49
CA LYS A 2 -28.12 51.78 35.72
C LYS A 2 -28.29 50.95 34.44
N ASN A 3 -28.28 51.59 33.26
CA ASN A 3 -28.63 50.90 32.01
C ASN A 3 -27.39 50.46 31.20
N LYS A 4 -26.18 50.93 31.54
CA LYS A 4 -24.93 50.55 30.86
C LYS A 4 -24.39 49.18 31.31
N LYS A 5 -24.76 48.70 32.52
CA LYS A 5 -24.31 47.39 33.04
C LYS A 5 -25.06 46.20 32.42
N ILE A 6 -26.30 46.40 31.98
CA ILE A 6 -27.14 45.34 31.41
C ILE A 6 -26.74 45.04 29.97
N ILE A 7 -26.42 46.07 29.17
CA ILE A 7 -25.97 45.93 27.78
C ILE A 7 -24.65 45.14 27.72
N SER A 8 -23.74 45.39 28.67
CA SER A 8 -22.47 44.65 28.77
C SER A 8 -22.66 43.16 29.06
N LEU A 9 -23.69 42.78 29.80
CA LEU A 9 -23.91 41.39 30.22
C LEU A 9 -24.57 40.56 29.10
N VAL A 10 -25.41 41.20 28.28
CA VAL A 10 -26.05 40.58 27.11
C VAL A 10 -25.03 40.29 26.00
N VAL A 11 -24.11 41.22 25.73
CA VAL A 11 -23.09 41.05 24.66
C VAL A 11 -22.13 39.91 24.98
N ILE A 12 -21.73 39.75 26.24
CA ILE A 12 -20.83 38.67 26.69
C ILE A 12 -21.52 37.30 26.62
N GLY A 13 -22.81 37.22 26.96
CA GLY A 13 -23.59 35.99 26.87
C GLY A 13 -23.79 35.48 25.43
N THR A 14 -24.01 36.39 24.48
CA THR A 14 -24.13 36.03 23.04
C THR A 14 -22.80 35.58 22.43
N PHE A 15 -21.67 36.12 22.90
CA PHE A 15 -20.34 35.76 22.39
C PHE A 15 -19.92 34.34 22.80
N LEU A 16 -20.28 33.90 24.02
CA LEU A 16 -19.96 32.55 24.51
C LEU A 16 -20.80 31.44 23.84
N LEU A 17 -22.08 31.70 23.54
CA LEU A 17 -22.93 30.73 22.84
C LEU A 17 -22.54 30.56 21.35
N GLY A 18 -22.02 31.61 20.72
CA GLY A 18 -21.51 31.54 19.34
C GLY A 18 -20.29 30.65 19.19
N PHE A 19 -19.38 30.63 20.17
CA PHE A 19 -18.18 29.78 20.13
C PHE A 19 -18.49 28.28 20.36
N ALA A 20 -19.44 27.95 21.24
CA ALA A 20 -19.83 26.55 21.48
C ALA A 20 -20.45 25.89 20.23
N ALA A 21 -21.21 26.66 19.43
CA ALA A 21 -21.80 26.16 18.18
C ALA A 21 -20.74 25.89 17.08
N ILE A 22 -19.66 26.68 17.04
CA ILE A 22 -18.58 26.51 16.05
C ILE A 22 -17.71 25.28 16.38
N ILE A 23 -17.48 24.98 17.66
CA ILE A 23 -16.62 23.85 18.09
C ILE A 23 -17.32 22.49 17.82
N ASN A 24 -18.63 22.39 18.03
CA ASN A 24 -19.37 21.14 17.79
C ASN A 24 -19.59 20.81 16.31
N ASN A 25 -19.42 21.77 15.40
CA ASN A 25 -19.68 21.55 13.97
C ASN A 25 -18.43 21.15 13.16
N LYS A 26 -17.24 21.14 13.78
CA LYS A 26 -15.99 20.68 13.13
C LYS A 26 -15.71 19.17 13.27
N GLN A 27 -16.54 18.42 14.00
CA GLN A 27 -16.41 16.96 14.16
C GLN A 27 -17.40 16.14 13.32
N LYS A 28 -18.04 16.73 12.31
CA LYS A 28 -19.02 16.03 11.46
C LYS A 28 -18.71 16.01 9.97
N GLU A 29 -17.42 16.07 9.64
CA GLU A 29 -16.92 15.64 8.33
C GLU A 29 -15.69 14.76 8.52
N GLU A 30 -15.78 13.75 9.38
CA GLU A 30 -15.19 12.48 8.98
C GLU A 30 -16.17 11.89 7.99
N ALA A 31 -15.87 12.07 6.71
CA ALA A 31 -16.45 11.23 5.68
C ALA A 31 -16.31 9.80 6.20
N LYS A 32 -17.45 9.14 6.44
CA LYS A 32 -17.50 7.69 6.40
C LYS A 32 -17.12 7.33 4.96
N VAL A 33 -15.82 7.33 4.69
CA VAL A 33 -15.28 6.39 3.73
C VAL A 33 -15.68 5.08 4.34
N ASP A 34 -16.72 4.45 3.79
CA ASP A 34 -16.90 3.02 3.96
C ASP A 34 -15.59 2.42 3.48
N SER A 35 -14.66 2.25 4.42
CA SER A 35 -13.51 1.41 4.27
C SER A 35 -14.07 0.00 4.25
N ASN A 36 -14.67 -0.36 3.11
CA ASN A 36 -14.67 -1.70 2.61
C ASN A 36 -13.22 -2.04 2.22
N ILE A 37 -12.28 -1.82 3.15
CA ILE A 37 -11.03 -2.54 3.22
C ILE A 37 -11.53 -3.96 3.45
N TYR A 38 -11.57 -4.70 2.36
CA TYR A 38 -11.84 -6.12 2.36
C TYR A 38 -11.11 -6.69 3.57
N SER A 39 -11.87 -7.17 4.54
CA SER A 39 -11.33 -7.87 5.70
C SER A 39 -10.30 -8.87 5.18
N GLU A 40 -9.07 -8.71 5.63
CA GLU A 40 -7.83 -9.36 5.19
C GLU A 40 -7.91 -10.91 5.16
N SER A 41 -9.00 -11.49 5.67
CA SER A 41 -9.16 -12.91 5.91
C SER A 41 -9.68 -13.74 4.73
N ASN A 42 -10.22 -13.20 3.63
CA ASN A 42 -10.77 -14.02 2.51
C ASN A 42 -10.62 -13.40 1.10
N TYR A 43 -9.48 -12.77 0.79
CA TYR A 43 -9.24 -12.27 -0.58
C TYR A 43 -9.16 -13.41 -1.62
N LYS A 44 -8.75 -14.61 -1.19
CA LYS A 44 -8.55 -15.80 -2.04
C LYS A 44 -9.84 -16.29 -2.70
N ASP A 45 -10.98 -16.07 -2.03
CA ASP A 45 -12.29 -16.46 -2.55
C ASP A 45 -12.86 -15.45 -3.56
N LYS A 46 -12.22 -14.28 -3.68
CA LYS A 46 -12.72 -13.13 -4.44
C LYS A 46 -11.81 -12.68 -5.58
N VAL A 47 -10.55 -13.11 -5.56
CA VAL A 47 -9.52 -12.66 -6.49
C VAL A 47 -8.83 -13.87 -7.10
N ASN A 48 -8.67 -13.84 -8.42
CA ASN A 48 -7.91 -14.87 -9.10
C ASN A 48 -6.41 -14.71 -8.80
N PRO A 49 -5.66 -15.81 -8.68
CA PRO A 49 -4.21 -15.72 -8.54
C PRO A 49 -3.60 -15.06 -9.78
N LEU A 50 -2.64 -14.18 -9.52
CA LEU A 50 -1.75 -13.55 -10.49
C LEU A 50 -1.04 -14.61 -11.31
N SER A 51 -0.82 -14.30 -12.59
CA SER A 51 -0.10 -15.20 -13.48
C SER A 51 1.41 -15.07 -13.30
N LYS A 52 2.18 -16.03 -13.83
CA LYS A 52 3.65 -15.95 -13.83
C LYS A 52 4.17 -14.72 -14.59
N GLU A 53 3.49 -14.31 -15.66
CA GLU A 53 3.80 -13.08 -16.40
C GLU A 53 3.70 -11.85 -15.50
N TYR A 54 2.70 -11.82 -14.61
CA TYR A 54 2.55 -10.71 -13.68
C TYR A 54 3.62 -10.75 -12.57
N ALA A 55 4.02 -11.94 -12.13
CA ALA A 55 5.14 -12.11 -11.21
C ALA A 55 6.46 -11.58 -11.82
N ILE A 56 6.72 -11.83 -13.11
CA ILE A 56 7.87 -11.26 -13.82
C ILE A 56 7.80 -9.73 -13.80
N LYS A 57 6.63 -9.14 -14.09
CA LYS A 57 6.45 -7.68 -14.05
C LYS A 57 6.69 -7.06 -12.66
N ILE A 58 6.36 -7.79 -11.59
CA ILE A 58 6.66 -7.36 -10.22
C ILE A 58 8.18 -7.30 -10.01
N LEU A 59 8.92 -8.32 -10.47
CA LEU A 59 10.38 -8.34 -10.38
C LEU A 59 11.03 -7.28 -11.27
N GLU A 60 10.51 -7.06 -12.48
CA GLU A 60 10.95 -5.98 -13.38
C GLU A 60 10.66 -4.60 -12.80
N ALA A 61 9.59 -4.45 -12.02
CA ALA A 61 9.29 -3.19 -11.34
C ALA A 61 10.27 -2.91 -10.19
N GLU A 62 10.78 -3.94 -9.53
CA GLU A 62 11.78 -3.83 -8.45
C GLU A 62 13.20 -3.62 -9.01
N TYR A 63 13.58 -4.42 -10.01
CA TYR A 63 14.96 -4.51 -10.50
C TYR A 63 15.19 -3.91 -11.89
N GLY A 64 14.16 -3.45 -12.58
CA GLY A 64 14.27 -3.01 -13.98
C GLY A 64 14.51 -4.17 -14.94
N ASP A 65 15.15 -3.86 -16.07
CA ASP A 65 15.51 -4.83 -17.11
C ASP A 65 16.81 -5.60 -16.82
N TYR A 66 17.46 -5.33 -15.69
CA TYR A 66 18.71 -5.94 -15.25
C TYR A 66 18.59 -7.38 -14.73
N ILE A 67 17.41 -8.01 -14.82
CA ILE A 67 17.20 -9.38 -14.35
C ILE A 67 16.86 -10.33 -15.51
N SER A 68 17.33 -11.56 -15.41
CA SER A 68 17.01 -12.65 -16.32
C SER A 68 16.11 -13.65 -15.60
N VAL A 69 14.79 -13.47 -15.72
CA VAL A 69 13.80 -14.36 -15.13
C VAL A 69 12.75 -14.72 -16.18
N SER A 70 12.56 -16.02 -16.41
CA SER A 70 11.51 -16.54 -17.27
C SER A 70 10.40 -17.23 -16.46
N LYS A 71 9.34 -17.67 -17.14
CA LYS A 71 8.22 -18.36 -16.48
C LYS A 71 8.63 -19.74 -15.96
N GLU A 72 9.63 -20.34 -16.58
CA GLU A 72 10.16 -21.65 -16.25
C GLU A 72 10.90 -21.61 -14.91
N ASP A 73 11.53 -20.49 -14.58
CA ASP A 73 12.28 -20.27 -13.34
C ASP A 73 11.35 -20.11 -12.12
N ILE A 74 10.12 -19.68 -12.35
CA ILE A 74 9.13 -19.42 -11.30
C ILE A 74 8.43 -20.72 -10.89
N LYS A 75 8.64 -21.16 -9.65
CA LYS A 75 7.96 -22.33 -9.06
C LYS A 75 6.80 -21.90 -8.20
N LYS A 76 5.65 -22.57 -8.31
CA LYS A 76 4.50 -22.33 -7.44
C LYS A 76 4.53 -23.28 -6.24
N VAL A 77 4.51 -22.72 -5.03
CA VAL A 77 4.44 -23.48 -3.78
C VAL A 77 3.33 -22.87 -2.91
N GLY A 78 2.19 -23.57 -2.84
CA GLY A 78 1.01 -23.07 -2.15
C GLY A 78 0.52 -21.76 -2.76
N GLU A 79 0.61 -20.69 -1.97
CA GLU A 79 0.16 -19.33 -2.31
C GLU A 79 1.31 -18.40 -2.68
N GLU A 80 2.50 -18.96 -2.85
CA GLU A 80 3.70 -18.23 -3.21
C GLU A 80 4.22 -18.70 -4.58
N TYR A 81 4.73 -17.75 -5.34
CA TYR A 81 5.74 -17.99 -6.35
C TYR A 81 7.12 -17.88 -5.71
N ILE A 82 7.98 -18.85 -5.97
CA ILE A 82 9.37 -18.91 -5.51
C ILE A 82 10.26 -18.85 -6.74
N VAL A 83 11.21 -17.92 -6.76
CA VAL A 83 12.08 -17.65 -7.90
C VAL A 83 13.45 -17.22 -7.40
N ASP A 84 14.50 -17.83 -7.95
CA ASP A 84 15.87 -17.34 -7.77
C ASP A 84 16.10 -16.27 -8.84
N VAL A 85 16.27 -15.02 -8.41
CA VAL A 85 16.38 -13.89 -9.34
C VAL A 85 17.84 -13.75 -9.73
N VAL A 86 18.12 -13.69 -11.02
CA VAL A 86 19.48 -13.61 -11.55
C VAL A 86 19.69 -12.27 -12.23
N PHE A 87 20.84 -11.64 -11.99
CA PHE A 87 21.24 -10.39 -12.64
C PHE A 87 21.79 -10.65 -14.05
N LYS A 88 21.40 -9.83 -15.02
CA LYS A 88 21.98 -9.79 -16.37
C LYS A 88 23.28 -9.01 -16.31
N GLU A 89 24.42 -9.68 -16.39
CA GLU A 89 25.70 -9.01 -16.57
C GLU A 89 25.89 -8.63 -18.04
N GLU A 90 25.97 -7.33 -18.35
CA GLU A 90 26.38 -6.85 -19.66
C GLU A 90 27.92 -6.87 -19.75
N SER A 91 28.53 -8.04 -19.90
CA SER A 91 29.97 -8.14 -20.16
C SER A 91 30.25 -8.68 -21.56
N GLU A 92 31.00 -7.92 -22.36
CA GLU A 92 31.44 -8.30 -23.71
C GLU A 92 32.58 -9.35 -23.70
N ASP A 93 33.01 -9.82 -22.52
CA ASP A 93 34.23 -10.62 -22.35
C ASP A 93 33.98 -11.91 -21.53
N VAL A 94 33.86 -13.02 -22.26
CA VAL A 94 34.15 -14.41 -21.84
C VAL A 94 33.55 -14.88 -20.51
N GLY A 95 32.26 -15.25 -20.54
CA GLY A 95 31.62 -16.17 -19.58
C GLY A 95 30.35 -15.61 -18.99
N GLU A 96 29.19 -16.23 -19.28
CA GLU A 96 27.93 -15.94 -18.60
C GLU A 96 28.09 -16.24 -17.09
N HIS A 97 28.42 -15.22 -16.31
CA HIS A 97 28.41 -15.27 -14.86
C HIS A 97 27.08 -14.72 -14.37
N ASP A 98 26.05 -15.55 -14.49
CA ASP A 98 24.74 -15.31 -13.90
C ASP A 98 24.85 -15.19 -12.38
N HIS A 99 24.78 -13.98 -11.86
CA HIS A 99 24.84 -13.70 -10.43
C HIS A 99 23.44 -13.76 -9.83
N SER A 100 23.19 -14.77 -9.00
CA SER A 100 21.96 -14.86 -8.19
C SER A 100 21.89 -13.69 -7.19
N LEU A 101 20.79 -12.95 -7.25
CA LEU A 101 20.36 -11.96 -6.26
C LEU A 101 19.62 -12.61 -5.08
N GLY A 102 19.41 -13.93 -5.13
CA GLY A 102 18.77 -14.72 -4.10
C GLY A 102 17.33 -15.09 -4.40
N VAL A 103 16.80 -15.95 -3.53
CA VAL A 103 15.46 -16.54 -3.67
C VAL A 103 14.40 -15.58 -3.14
N HIS A 104 13.56 -15.11 -4.05
CA HIS A 104 12.42 -14.25 -3.79
C HIS A 104 11.14 -15.06 -3.66
N LYS A 105 10.18 -14.48 -2.93
CA LYS A 105 8.83 -15.00 -2.84
C LYS A 105 7.81 -13.94 -3.21
N ILE A 106 6.80 -14.32 -3.99
CA ILE A 106 5.71 -13.43 -4.38
C ILE A 106 4.38 -14.06 -4.03
N ASN A 107 3.56 -13.38 -3.23
CA ASN A 107 2.21 -13.86 -2.93
C ASN A 107 1.33 -13.82 -4.20
N ILE A 108 0.72 -14.95 -4.56
CA ILE A 108 0.00 -15.07 -5.83
C ILE A 108 -1.30 -14.26 -5.88
N TYR A 109 -1.83 -13.77 -4.76
CA TYR A 109 -3.08 -13.01 -4.75
C TYR A 109 -2.86 -11.51 -4.53
N THR A 110 -1.84 -11.14 -3.76
CA THR A 110 -1.56 -9.73 -3.43
C THR A 110 -0.46 -9.13 -4.26
N GLY A 111 0.42 -9.96 -4.84
CA GLY A 111 1.63 -9.48 -5.54
C GLY A 111 2.72 -8.97 -4.58
N GLU A 112 2.56 -9.19 -3.27
CA GLU A 112 3.58 -8.82 -2.28
C GLU A 112 4.88 -9.58 -2.54
N LEU A 113 5.97 -8.82 -2.73
CA LEU A 113 7.32 -9.31 -2.95
C LEU A 113 8.07 -9.37 -1.62
N MET A 114 8.57 -10.55 -1.26
CA MET A 114 9.48 -10.76 -0.15
C MET A 114 10.90 -10.98 -0.69
N LEU A 115 11.80 -10.09 -0.28
CA LEU A 115 13.22 -10.14 -0.61
C LEU A 115 13.94 -11.26 0.16
N PRO A 116 15.05 -11.80 -0.37
CA PRO A 116 15.89 -12.76 0.33
C PRO A 116 16.48 -12.13 1.60
N ASN A 117 16.59 -12.94 2.65
CA ASN A 117 17.22 -12.58 3.93
C ASN A 117 18.75 -12.59 3.86
#